data_AF-A0A0G1T4D7-F1
#
_entry.id   AF-A0A0G1T4D7-F1
#
_cell.length_a   1.000
_cell.length_b   1.000
_cell.length_c   1.000
_cell.angle_alpha   90.00
_cell.angle_beta   90.00
_cell.angle_gamma   90.00
#
_symmetry.space_group_name_H-M   'P 1'
#
loop_
_entity.id
_entity.type
_entity.pdbx_description
1 polymer ?
#
loop_
_entity_poly.entity_id
_entity_poly.type
_entity_poly.pdbx_seq_one_letter_code
_entity_poly.pdbx_strand_id
1 'polypeptide(L)'
;SGSEIKYDEKEKPGISNLLSIMAGLSGKPIATLEKEFANANYGKFKQSLAVLVSDYFASFRKKKAALLKKPATLKKVLQHGSVQAQKIAVKKLAEIKEKIGLVI
;
A
#
# COMPACT_ATOMS: atom_id res chain seq x y z
N SER A 1 -31.71 -11.33 -8.16
CA SER A 1 -30.51 -11.12 -9.01
C SER A 1 -29.40 -10.51 -8.18
N GLY A 2 -28.32 -11.26 -7.89
CA GLY A 2 -27.23 -10.84 -7.00
C GLY A 2 -26.12 -10.01 -7.66
N SER A 3 -26.36 -9.49 -8.86
CA SER A 3 -25.35 -8.84 -9.71
C SER A 3 -25.19 -7.33 -9.47
N GLU A 4 -25.80 -6.79 -8.43
CA GLU A 4 -25.72 -5.37 -8.07
C GLU A 4 -24.41 -5.04 -7.34
N ILE A 5 -23.76 -3.95 -7.73
CA ILE A 5 -22.53 -3.44 -7.11
C ILE A 5 -22.93 -2.59 -5.91
N LYS A 6 -23.04 -3.27 -4.77
CA LYS A 6 -23.43 -2.68 -3.49
C LYS A 6 -22.48 -3.16 -2.40
N TYR A 7 -22.15 -2.26 -1.50
CA TYR A 7 -21.38 -2.51 -0.31
C TYR A 7 -22.22 -3.28 0.70
N ASP A 8 -21.79 -4.50 0.96
CA ASP A 8 -22.32 -5.37 2.01
C ASP A 8 -21.20 -6.35 2.40
N GLU A 9 -20.58 -6.16 3.55
CA GLU A 9 -19.47 -7.03 3.97
C GLU A 9 -19.92 -8.45 4.31
N LYS A 10 -21.18 -8.62 4.72
CA LYS A 10 -21.72 -9.93 5.13
C LYS A 10 -22.19 -10.71 3.92
N GLU A 11 -22.99 -10.09 3.07
CA GLU A 11 -23.62 -10.76 1.93
C GLU A 11 -22.76 -10.70 0.66
N LYS A 12 -21.89 -9.69 0.52
CA LYS A 12 -21.09 -9.43 -0.70
C LYS A 12 -19.63 -9.05 -0.40
N PRO A 13 -18.89 -9.80 0.44
CA PRO A 13 -17.54 -9.44 0.89
C PRO A 13 -16.57 -9.14 -0.26
N GLY A 14 -16.68 -9.89 -1.37
CA GLY A 14 -15.85 -9.67 -2.55
C GLY A 14 -16.09 -8.32 -3.23
N ILE A 15 -17.35 -7.88 -3.39
CA ILE A 15 -17.64 -6.56 -3.98
C ILE A 15 -17.22 -5.47 -3.02
N SER A 16 -17.54 -5.63 -1.73
CA SER A 16 -17.23 -4.66 -0.69
C SER A 16 -15.73 -4.39 -0.63
N ASN A 17 -14.90 -5.43 -0.70
CA ASN A 17 -13.45 -5.27 -0.79
C ASN A 17 -13.02 -4.48 -2.05
N LEU A 18 -13.58 -4.80 -3.22
CA LEU A 18 -13.24 -4.08 -4.46
C LEU A 18 -13.70 -2.61 -4.43
N LEU A 19 -14.87 -2.32 -3.84
CA LEU A 19 -15.34 -0.95 -3.60
C LEU A 19 -14.43 -0.20 -2.63
N SER A 20 -13.98 -0.85 -1.55
CA SER A 20 -13.02 -0.26 -0.61
C SER A 20 -11.69 0.06 -1.26
N ILE A 21 -11.15 -0.84 -2.10
CA ILE A 21 -9.93 -0.57 -2.87
C ILE A 21 -10.16 0.59 -3.85
N MET A 22 -11.27 0.59 -4.59
CA MET A 22 -11.59 1.65 -5.54
C MET A 22 -11.74 3.00 -4.82
N ALA A 23 -12.41 3.05 -3.68
CA ALA A 23 -12.56 4.24 -2.86
C ALA A 23 -11.20 4.75 -2.36
N GLY A 24 -10.36 3.86 -1.84
CA GLY A 24 -9.03 4.19 -1.35
C GLY A 24 -8.09 4.76 -2.43
N LEU A 25 -8.21 4.28 -3.68
CA LEU A 25 -7.37 4.73 -4.79
C LEU A 25 -7.92 5.96 -5.54
N SER A 26 -9.26 6.08 -5.64
CA SER A 26 -9.90 7.21 -6.33
C SER A 26 -10.18 8.40 -5.43
N GLY A 27 -10.19 8.22 -4.10
CA GLY A 27 -10.62 9.22 -3.13
C GLY A 27 -12.13 9.45 -3.10
N LYS A 28 -12.91 8.70 -3.88
CA LYS A 28 -14.37 8.84 -3.92
C LYS A 28 -15.04 8.03 -2.79
N PRO A 29 -16.11 8.56 -2.17
CA PRO A 29 -16.91 7.78 -1.22
C PRO A 29 -17.54 6.56 -1.88
N ILE A 30 -17.67 5.46 -1.12
CA ILE A 30 -18.30 4.22 -1.58
C ILE A 30 -19.71 4.46 -2.11
N ALA A 31 -20.52 5.28 -1.42
CA ALA A 31 -21.87 5.61 -1.87
C ALA A 31 -21.91 6.31 -3.25
N THR A 32 -20.87 7.05 -3.62
CA THR A 32 -20.74 7.65 -4.96
C THR A 32 -20.40 6.57 -5.98
N LEU A 33 -19.50 5.65 -5.65
CA LEU A 33 -19.11 4.54 -6.51
C LEU A 33 -20.29 3.58 -6.77
N GLU A 34 -21.09 3.26 -5.75
CA GLU A 34 -22.31 2.46 -5.93
C GLU A 34 -23.26 3.10 -6.96
N LYS A 35 -23.44 4.42 -6.91
CA LYS A 35 -24.25 5.16 -7.88
C LYS A 35 -23.63 5.15 -9.28
N GLU A 36 -22.32 5.39 -9.38
CA GLU A 36 -21.58 5.36 -10.65
C GLU A 36 -21.68 3.99 -11.35
N PHE A 37 -21.73 2.92 -10.57
CA PHE A 37 -21.77 1.55 -11.07
C PHE A 37 -23.13 0.85 -10.93
N ALA A 38 -24.21 1.57 -10.59
CA ALA A 38 -25.54 0.99 -10.35
C ALA A 38 -26.06 0.15 -11.55
N ASN A 39 -25.75 0.58 -12.77
CA ASN A 39 -26.14 -0.10 -14.01
C ASN A 39 -25.00 -0.89 -14.67
N ALA A 40 -23.85 -1.00 -14.01
CA ALA A 40 -22.70 -1.73 -14.54
C ALA A 40 -22.75 -3.20 -14.13
N ASN A 41 -22.26 -4.07 -15.01
CA ASN A 41 -21.99 -5.46 -14.63
C ASN A 41 -20.61 -5.59 -13.96
N TYR A 42 -20.36 -6.74 -13.33
CA TYR A 42 -19.12 -7.02 -12.60
C TYR A 42 -17.87 -6.95 -13.48
N GLY A 43 -17.98 -7.35 -14.75
CA GLY A 43 -16.86 -7.30 -15.69
C GLY A 43 -16.39 -5.86 -15.90
N LYS A 44 -17.33 -4.95 -16.20
CA LYS A 44 -17.05 -3.52 -16.38
C LYS A 44 -16.50 -2.87 -15.11
N PHE A 45 -17.03 -3.25 -13.95
CA PHE A 45 -16.54 -2.75 -12.67
C PHE A 45 -15.10 -3.18 -12.39
N LYS A 46 -14.79 -4.48 -12.54
CA LYS A 46 -13.42 -5.00 -12.37
C LYS A 46 -12.45 -4.41 -13.38
N GLN A 47 -12.88 -4.21 -14.62
CA GLN A 47 -12.06 -3.56 -15.65
C GLN A 47 -11.74 -2.11 -15.26
N SER A 48 -12.73 -1.35 -14.79
CA SER A 48 -12.53 0.03 -14.32
C SER A 48 -11.58 0.09 -13.13
N LEU A 49 -11.69 -0.85 -12.20
CA LEU A 49 -10.76 -0.99 -11.08
C LEU A 49 -9.34 -1.32 -11.55
N ALA A 50 -9.19 -2.24 -12.51
CA ALA A 50 -7.88 -2.63 -13.03
C ALA A 50 -7.15 -1.45 -13.69
N VAL A 51 -7.87 -0.64 -14.47
CA VAL A 51 -7.34 0.59 -15.06
C VAL A 51 -6.93 1.57 -13.96
N LEU A 52 -7.80 1.84 -12.99
CA LEU A 52 -7.50 2.74 -11.87
C LEU A 52 -6.24 2.31 -11.09
N VAL A 53 -6.13 1.02 -10.74
CA VAL A 53 -4.95 0.47 -10.04
C VAL A 53 -3.70 0.62 -10.88
N SER A 54 -3.78 0.29 -12.18
CA SER A 54 -2.66 0.43 -13.10
C SER A 54 -2.16 1.87 -13.15
N ASP A 55 -3.06 2.83 -13.35
CA ASP A 55 -2.74 4.23 -13.53
C ASP A 55 -2.22 4.86 -12.25
N TYR A 56 -2.87 4.60 -11.12
CA TYR A 56 -2.46 5.09 -9.80
C TYR A 56 -1.00 4.71 -9.49
N PHE A 57 -0.60 3.47 -9.77
CA PHE A 57 0.76 3.01 -9.51
C PHE A 57 1.76 3.25 -10.65
N ALA A 58 1.34 3.83 -11.79
CA ALA A 58 2.21 3.97 -12.97
C ALA A 58 3.47 4.81 -12.68
N SER A 59 3.30 5.96 -12.03
CA SER A 59 4.42 6.83 -11.65
C SER A 59 5.35 6.16 -10.64
N PHE A 60 4.80 5.42 -9.67
CA PHE A 60 5.58 4.65 -8.71
C PHE A 60 6.42 3.56 -9.39
N ARG A 61 5.83 2.77 -10.29
CA ARG A 61 6.53 1.74 -11.07
C ARG A 61 7.69 2.36 -11.88
N LYS A 62 7.45 3.50 -12.53
CA LYS A 62 8.48 4.23 -13.29
C LYS A 62 9.62 4.71 -12.39
N LYS A 63 9.31 5.32 -11.24
CA LYS A 63 10.31 5.77 -10.25
C LYS A 63 11.13 4.60 -9.70
N LYS A 64 10.48 3.50 -9.32
CA LYS A 64 11.14 2.28 -8.86
C LYS A 64 12.13 1.76 -9.92
N ALA A 65 11.69 1.62 -11.17
CA ALA A 65 12.55 1.16 -12.25
C ALA A 65 13.76 2.09 -12.48
N ALA A 66 13.57 3.41 -12.38
CA ALA A 66 14.65 4.38 -12.49
C ALA A 66 15.65 4.29 -11.33
N LEU A 67 15.18 4.06 -10.10
CA LEU A 67 16.02 3.90 -8.91
C LEU A 67 16.83 2.60 -8.94
N LEU A 68 16.24 1.50 -9.41
CA LEU A 68 16.94 0.21 -9.54
C LEU A 68 18.12 0.27 -10.53
N LYS A 69 18.06 1.17 -11.52
CA LYS A 69 19.19 1.44 -12.42
C LYS A 69 20.34 2.23 -11.77
N LYS A 70 20.18 2.67 -10.51
CA LYS A 70 21.16 3.46 -9.75
C LYS A 70 21.55 2.76 -8.43
N PRO A 71 22.14 1.55 -8.48
CA PRO A 71 22.41 0.74 -7.28
C PRO A 71 23.35 1.45 -6.29
N ALA A 72 24.33 2.23 -6.76
CA ALA A 72 25.23 2.99 -5.89
C ALA A 72 24.49 4.05 -5.07
N THR A 73 23.56 4.78 -5.69
CA THR A 73 22.72 5.76 -4.99
C THR A 73 21.83 5.08 -3.96
N LEU A 74 21.22 3.95 -4.31
CA LEU A 74 20.40 3.17 -3.38
C LEU A 74 21.22 2.70 -2.17
N LYS A 75 22.42 2.15 -2.40
CA LYS A 75 23.33 1.74 -1.34
C LYS A 75 23.71 2.89 -0.43
N LYS A 76 23.98 4.07 -0.98
CA LYS A 76 24.30 5.28 -0.20
C LYS A 76 23.15 5.69 0.73
N VAL A 77 21.91 5.66 0.23
CA VAL A 77 20.72 5.96 1.05
C VAL A 77 20.53 4.92 2.16
N LEU A 78 20.68 3.63 1.85
CA LEU A 78 20.58 2.55 2.83
C LEU A 78 21.67 2.64 3.90
N GLN A 79 22.91 2.94 3.52
CA GLN A 79 24.02 3.16 4.45
C GLN A 79 23.74 4.35 5.37
N HIS A 80 23.25 5.45 4.82
CA HIS A 80 22.90 6.61 5.64
C HIS A 80 21.81 6.27 6.67
N GLY A 81 20.74 5.59 6.25
CA GLY A 81 19.68 5.13 7.16
C GLY A 81 20.20 4.18 8.24
N SER A 82 21.07 3.24 7.86
CA SER A 82 21.74 2.32 8.78
C SER A 82 22.55 3.06 9.85
N VAL A 83 23.36 4.05 9.46
CA VAL A 83 24.13 4.87 10.42
C VAL A 83 23.22 5.59 11.42
N GLN A 84 22.09 6.16 10.98
CA GLN A 84 21.16 6.84 11.89
C GLN A 84 20.47 5.85 12.83
N ALA A 85 20.02 4.70 12.33
CA ALA A 85 19.42 3.66 13.14
C ALA A 85 20.42 3.09 14.16
N GLN A 86 21.68 2.88 13.77
CA GLN A 86 22.73 2.36 14.63
C GLN A 86 22.99 3.27 15.84
N LYS A 87 22.97 4.60 15.67
CA LYS A 87 23.15 5.54 16.79
C LYS A 87 22.11 5.34 17.90
N ILE A 88 20.87 5.07 17.53
CA ILE A 88 19.77 4.80 18.47
C ILE A 88 19.94 3.42 19.08
N ALA A 89 20.22 2.41 18.24
CA ALA A 89 20.34 1.02 18.65
C ALA A 89 21.50 0.78 19.62
N VAL A 90 22.68 1.39 19.39
CA VAL A 90 23.86 1.23 20.25
C VAL A 90 23.58 1.69 21.67
N LYS A 91 22.93 2.85 21.84
CA LYS A 91 22.54 3.34 23.16
C LYS A 91 21.65 2.32 23.87
N LYS A 92 20.62 1.83 23.18
CA LYS A 92 19.68 0.87 23.80
C LYS A 92 20.34 -0.47 24.11
N LEU A 93 21.22 -0.93 23.23
CA LEU A 93 21.95 -2.16 23.41
C LEU A 93 22.91 -2.07 24.59
N ALA A 94 23.57 -0.92 24.80
CA ALA A 94 24.43 -0.68 25.96
C ALA A 94 23.64 -0.77 27.27
N GLU A 95 22.50 -0.07 27.36
CA GLU A 95 21.60 -0.15 28.53
C GLU A 95 21.17 -1.59 28.84
N ILE A 96 20.83 -2.36 27.80
CA ILE A 96 20.41 -3.76 27.97
C ILE A 96 21.58 -4.60 28.45
N LYS A 97 22.75 -4.49 27.79
CA LYS A 97 23.95 -5.25 28.14
C LYS A 97 24.38 -5.01 29.59
N GLU A 98 24.29 -3.77 30.07
CA GLU A 98 24.57 -3.43 31.47
C GLU A 98 23.61 -4.15 32.42
N LYS A 99 22.30 -4.11 32.14
CA LYS A 99 21.27 -4.75 32.98
C LYS A 99 21.38 -6.28 33.06
N ILE A 100 21.91 -6.92 32.02
CA ILE A 100 22.03 -8.38 31.97
C ILE A 100 23.46 -8.87 32.25
N GLY A 101 24.36 -7.99 32.71
CA GLY A 101 25.71 -8.35 33.12
C GLY A 101 26.64 -8.77 31.98
N LEU A 102 26.38 -8.30 30.76
CA LEU A 102 27.22 -8.54 29.57
C LEU A 102 28.26 -7.44 29.32
N VAL A 103 28.32 -6.42 30.18
CA VAL A 103 29.40 -5.44 30.19
C VAL A 103 30.43 -5.89 31.23
N ILE A 104 31.67 -6.12 30.80
CA ILE A 104 32.87 -6.22 31.66
C ILE A 104 33.41 -4.82 31.86
#